data_AF-A0A1H3F597-F1
#
_entry.id   AF-A0A1H3F597-F1
#
_cell.length_a   1.000
_cell.length_b   1.000
_cell.length_c   1.000
_cell.angle_alpha   90.00
_cell.angle_beta   90.00
_cell.angle_gamma   90.00
#
_symmetry.space_group_name_H-M   'P 1'
#
loop_
_entity.id
_entity.type
_entity.pdbx_description
1 polymer ?
#
loop_
_entity_poly.entity_id
_entity_poly.type
_entity_poly.pdbx_seq_one_letter_code
_entity_poly.pdbx_strand_id
1 'polypeptide(L)'
;MSAEPHETTDTVVVGRIGRPHGVRGEVTVEVRTDDPDLRFAPGAVLRTDPAERGPLTVAGRRWHREVLLLAVEGVESREAAEELRNTELHVPVAELPALEDPDDYYDHQLVGLTARLPDGTGLGAVAAVRHEGADLLVVRRVEGGELLVPFVTAIVPTVDVAGGFVVVDPPEGLLDL
;
A
#
# COMPACT_ATOMS: atom_id res chain seq x y z
N MET A 1 5.93 27.54 -23.75
CA MET A 1 5.15 27.54 -22.50
C MET A 1 5.49 26.25 -21.80
N SER A 2 6.36 26.35 -20.80
CA SER A 2 6.88 25.21 -20.04
C SER A 2 5.73 24.53 -19.31
N ALA A 3 5.61 23.21 -19.48
CA ALA A 3 4.86 22.40 -18.55
C ALA A 3 5.73 22.25 -17.30
N GLU A 4 5.33 22.92 -16.22
CA GLU A 4 5.86 22.68 -14.89
C GLU A 4 5.56 21.21 -14.52
N PRO A 5 6.53 20.44 -14.01
CA PRO A 5 6.28 19.07 -13.58
C PRO A 5 5.44 19.11 -12.30
N HIS A 6 4.18 18.68 -12.36
CA HIS A 6 3.45 18.31 -11.16
C HIS A 6 4.03 16.98 -10.70
N GLU A 7 4.82 17.04 -9.64
CA GLU A 7 5.33 15.89 -8.90
C GLU A 7 4.13 15.20 -8.23
N THR A 8 3.40 14.38 -9.00
CA THR A 8 2.33 13.53 -8.51
C THR A 8 2.95 12.49 -7.61
N THR A 9 3.11 12.79 -6.32
CA THR A 9 3.45 11.75 -5.34
C THR A 9 2.26 10.80 -5.30
N ASP A 10 2.46 9.58 -5.75
CA ASP A 10 1.47 8.51 -5.62
C ASP A 10 1.12 8.35 -4.12
N THR A 11 -0.15 8.53 -3.75
CA THR A 11 -0.61 8.43 -2.36
C THR A 11 -1.78 7.47 -2.27
N VAL A 12 -1.86 6.70 -1.18
CA VAL A 12 -2.97 5.79 -0.91
C VAL A 12 -3.83 6.32 0.24
N VAL A 13 -5.14 6.16 0.14
CA VAL A 13 -6.08 6.48 1.23
C VAL A 13 -5.95 5.41 2.30
N VAL A 14 -5.68 5.83 3.54
CA VAL A 14 -5.57 4.92 4.70
C VAL A 14 -6.74 5.01 5.65
N GLY A 15 -7.52 6.09 5.58
CA GLY A 15 -8.73 6.24 6.37
C GLY A 15 -9.42 7.57 6.18
N ARG A 16 -10.52 7.75 6.91
CA ARG A 16 -11.29 9.01 6.92
C ARG A 16 -11.66 9.41 8.34
N ILE A 17 -11.47 10.68 8.66
CA ILE A 17 -11.86 11.24 9.95
C ILE A 17 -13.39 11.32 10.04
N GLY A 18 -13.94 10.71 11.07
CA GLY A 18 -15.35 10.72 11.42
C GLY A 18 -15.69 11.80 12.46
N ARG A 19 -16.46 11.43 13.48
CA ARG A 19 -16.94 12.36 14.51
C ARG A 19 -15.90 12.59 15.63
N PRO A 20 -15.94 13.73 16.32
CA PRO A 20 -15.21 13.90 17.57
C PRO A 20 -15.64 12.90 18.63
N HIS A 21 -14.70 12.53 19.48
CA HIS A 21 -14.86 11.66 20.62
C HIS A 21 -14.41 12.38 21.89
N GLY A 22 -15.32 12.46 22.87
CA GLY A 22 -15.05 13.16 24.13
C GLY A 22 -14.87 14.68 23.96
N VAL A 23 -14.09 15.27 24.86
CA VAL A 23 -13.82 16.72 24.94
C VAL A 23 -12.35 17.07 24.72
N ARG A 24 -11.47 16.06 24.59
CA ARG A 24 -10.01 16.22 24.48
C ARG A 24 -9.51 16.20 23.03
N GLY A 25 -10.39 16.43 22.06
CA GLY A 25 -10.02 16.53 20.65
C GLY A 25 -9.75 15.21 19.90
N GLU A 26 -10.02 14.05 20.50
CA GLU A 26 -9.92 12.77 19.77
C GLU A 26 -11.00 12.70 18.66
N VAL A 27 -10.70 12.04 17.55
CA VAL A 27 -11.64 11.77 16.46
C VAL A 27 -11.74 10.27 16.19
N THR A 28 -12.92 9.81 15.76
CA THR A 28 -13.06 8.45 15.21
C THR A 28 -12.46 8.38 13.82
N VAL A 29 -11.89 7.24 13.43
CA VAL A 29 -11.39 7.01 12.06
C VAL A 29 -12.12 5.83 11.43
N GLU A 30 -12.65 6.02 10.23
CA GLU A 30 -13.04 4.93 9.32
C GLU A 30 -11.75 4.41 8.68
N VAL A 31 -11.32 3.22 9.11
CA VAL A 31 -10.07 2.59 8.64
C VAL A 31 -10.27 2.02 7.24
N ARG A 32 -9.33 2.32 6.33
CA ARG A 32 -9.32 1.84 4.93
C ARG A 32 -7.96 1.25 4.53
N THR A 33 -7.23 0.73 5.50
CA THR A 33 -5.92 0.12 5.31
C THR A 33 -5.86 -1.19 6.09
N ASP A 34 -5.09 -2.16 5.59
CA ASP A 34 -4.91 -3.46 6.23
C ASP A 34 -3.97 -3.41 7.43
N ASP A 35 -3.15 -2.36 7.55
CA ASP A 35 -2.26 -2.13 8.71
C ASP A 35 -2.51 -0.77 9.38
N PRO A 36 -3.68 -0.57 10.01
CA PRO A 36 -3.99 0.67 10.72
C PRO A 36 -3.04 0.93 11.88
N ASP A 37 -2.44 -0.14 12.39
CA ASP A 37 -1.64 -0.09 13.59
C ASP A 37 -0.30 0.61 13.34
N LEU A 38 0.23 0.41 12.16
CA LEU A 38 1.41 1.07 11.66
C LEU A 38 1.09 2.44 11.06
N ARG A 39 0.04 2.56 10.23
CA ARG A 39 -0.29 3.83 9.53
C ARG A 39 -0.71 4.96 10.45
N PHE A 40 -1.32 4.64 11.59
CA PHE A 40 -1.75 5.63 12.57
C PHE A 40 -0.84 5.67 13.79
N ALA A 41 0.40 5.15 13.72
CA ALA A 41 1.35 5.20 14.82
C ALA A 41 1.65 6.64 15.26
N PRO A 42 1.88 6.91 16.56
CA PRO A 42 2.32 8.23 17.02
C PRO A 42 3.56 8.71 16.26
N GLY A 43 3.54 9.97 15.82
CA GLY A 43 4.57 10.58 14.97
C GLY A 43 4.35 10.40 13.46
N ALA A 44 3.41 9.56 13.03
CA ALA A 44 3.06 9.46 11.60
C ALA A 44 2.46 10.78 11.10
N VAL A 45 2.85 11.19 9.88
CA VAL A 45 2.37 12.42 9.24
C VAL A 45 1.45 12.03 8.09
N LEU A 46 0.19 12.41 8.19
CA LEU A 46 -0.84 12.05 7.23
C LEU A 46 -1.16 13.26 6.35
N ARG A 47 -1.10 13.07 5.03
CA ARG A 47 -1.63 14.05 4.07
C ARG A 47 -3.15 14.01 4.12
N THR A 48 -3.78 15.13 3.80
CA THR A 48 -5.23 15.27 3.88
C THR A 48 -5.86 15.63 2.54
N ASP A 49 -7.09 15.19 2.33
CA ASP A 49 -8.01 15.77 1.36
C ASP A 49 -9.26 16.29 2.11
N PRO A 50 -9.55 17.60 2.08
CA PRO A 50 -8.82 18.67 1.39
C PRO A 50 -7.44 18.98 2.02
N ALA A 51 -6.49 19.39 1.17
CA ALA A 51 -5.10 19.64 1.56
C ALA A 51 -4.94 20.75 2.60
N GLU A 52 -5.88 21.71 2.66
CA GLU A 52 -5.88 22.82 3.63
C GLU A 52 -6.05 22.37 5.09
N ARG A 53 -6.46 21.13 5.33
CA ARG A 53 -6.69 20.56 6.66
C ARG A 53 -5.49 19.81 7.23
N GLY A 54 -4.36 19.81 6.54
CA GLY A 54 -3.18 19.05 6.92
C GLY A 54 -1.89 19.67 6.38
N PRO A 55 -0.77 18.94 6.49
CA PRO A 55 -0.67 17.57 7.00
C PRO A 55 -0.97 17.46 8.50
N LEU A 56 -1.38 16.28 8.95
CA LEU A 56 -1.72 16.00 10.34
C LEU A 56 -0.70 15.05 10.96
N THR A 57 -0.10 15.44 12.07
CA THR A 57 0.77 14.55 12.86
C THR A 57 -0.05 13.79 13.90
N VAL A 58 0.09 12.47 13.92
CA VAL A 58 -0.60 11.63 14.90
C VAL A 58 0.08 11.77 16.27
N ALA A 59 -0.66 12.26 17.27
CA ALA A 59 -0.21 12.32 18.65
C ALA A 59 -0.42 10.98 19.38
N GLY A 60 -1.43 10.22 18.96
CA GLY A 60 -1.79 8.97 19.62
C GLY A 60 -2.89 8.22 18.89
N ARG A 61 -2.94 6.90 19.09
CA ARG A 61 -4.01 6.03 18.59
C ARG A 61 -4.46 5.08 19.67
N ARG A 62 -5.75 4.76 19.70
CA ARG A 62 -6.28 3.67 20.52
C ARG A 62 -7.56 3.10 19.95
N TRP A 63 -7.77 1.83 20.18
CA TRP A 63 -9.02 1.15 19.83
C TRP A 63 -10.02 1.24 20.97
N HIS A 64 -11.27 1.60 20.64
CA HIS A 64 -12.40 1.49 21.56
C HIS A 64 -13.49 0.66 20.90
N ARG A 65 -13.51 -0.64 21.25
CA ARG A 65 -14.21 -1.68 20.49
C ARG A 65 -13.63 -1.71 19.07
N GLU A 66 -14.47 -1.68 18.04
CA GLU A 66 -14.06 -1.72 16.62
C GLU A 66 -13.80 -0.33 16.03
N VAL A 67 -13.81 0.74 16.85
CA VAL A 67 -13.60 2.11 16.39
C VAL A 67 -12.21 2.58 16.76
N LEU A 68 -11.42 2.96 15.76
CA LEU A 68 -10.14 3.62 15.96
C LEU A 68 -10.37 5.07 16.40
N LEU A 69 -9.74 5.45 17.50
CA LEU A 69 -9.68 6.82 18.00
C LEU A 69 -8.29 7.37 17.77
N LEU A 70 -8.22 8.51 17.11
CA LEU A 70 -6.99 9.20 16.75
C LEU A 70 -6.89 10.53 17.50
N ALA A 71 -5.76 10.75 18.15
CA ALA A 71 -5.36 12.04 18.67
C ALA A 71 -4.39 12.67 17.67
N VAL A 72 -4.60 13.95 17.37
CA VAL A 72 -3.80 14.71 16.39
C VAL A 72 -3.10 15.84 17.14
N GLU A 73 -1.83 16.08 16.83
CA GLU A 73 -1.07 17.17 17.46
C GLU A 73 -1.76 18.52 17.21
N GLY A 74 -1.89 19.33 18.27
CA GLY A 74 -2.58 20.63 18.19
C GLY A 74 -4.11 20.57 18.24
N VAL A 75 -4.73 19.39 18.25
CA VAL A 75 -6.19 19.22 18.32
C VAL A 75 -6.59 18.79 19.73
N GLU A 76 -6.83 19.77 20.61
CA GLU A 76 -7.06 19.52 22.04
C GLU A 76 -8.51 19.79 22.49
N SER A 77 -9.39 20.19 21.56
CA SER A 77 -10.79 20.52 21.84
C SER A 77 -11.75 19.78 20.90
N ARG A 78 -12.99 19.61 21.35
CA ARG A 78 -14.05 19.01 20.54
C ARG A 78 -14.33 19.84 19.28
N GLU A 79 -14.25 21.16 19.40
CA GLU A 79 -14.50 22.12 18.33
C GLU A 79 -13.43 21.98 17.24
N ALA A 80 -12.15 21.95 17.61
CA ALA A 80 -11.05 21.71 16.65
C ALA A 80 -11.15 20.33 15.99
N ALA A 81 -11.55 19.30 16.74
CA ALA A 81 -11.77 17.96 16.19
C ALA A 81 -12.94 17.92 15.18
N GLU A 82 -13.96 18.77 15.37
CA GLU A 82 -15.10 18.86 14.47
C GLU A 82 -14.71 19.45 13.11
N GLU A 83 -13.75 20.38 13.08
CA GLU A 83 -13.20 20.96 11.84
C GLU A 83 -12.54 19.90 10.96
N LEU A 84 -11.99 18.85 11.57
CA LEU A 84 -11.36 17.73 10.87
C LEU A 84 -12.35 16.68 10.36
N ARG A 85 -13.65 16.76 10.70
CA ARG A 85 -14.65 15.79 10.25
C ARG A 85 -14.68 15.68 8.73
N ASN A 86 -14.82 14.46 8.23
CA ASN A 86 -14.90 14.07 6.82
C ASN A 86 -13.61 14.24 6.02
N THR A 87 -12.49 14.55 6.66
CA THR A 87 -11.17 14.66 6.02
C THR A 87 -10.64 13.27 5.67
N GLU A 88 -10.23 13.05 4.43
CA GLU A 88 -9.55 11.81 4.02
C GLU A 88 -8.08 11.88 4.38
N LEU A 89 -7.53 10.76 4.81
CA LEU A 89 -6.15 10.61 5.28
C LEU A 89 -5.38 9.76 4.28
N HIS A 90 -4.24 10.27 3.86
CA HIS A 90 -3.40 9.67 2.83
C HIS A 90 -1.96 9.53 3.33
N VAL A 91 -1.28 8.50 2.85
CA VAL A 91 0.18 8.36 2.99
C VAL A 91 0.81 8.25 1.60
N PRO A 92 2.00 8.84 1.38
CA PRO A 92 2.79 8.55 0.20
C PRO A 92 3.07 7.05 0.08
N VAL A 93 3.01 6.51 -1.14
CA VAL A 93 3.43 5.13 -1.41
C VAL A 93 4.89 4.90 -0.99
N ALA A 94 5.72 5.94 -1.01
CA ALA A 94 7.10 5.91 -0.54
C ALA A 94 7.28 5.85 1.00
N GLU A 95 6.24 6.15 1.77
CA GLU A 95 6.23 6.08 3.26
C GLU A 95 5.56 4.80 3.78
N LEU A 96 5.20 3.89 2.86
CA LEU A 96 4.88 2.53 3.22
C LEU A 96 6.09 1.92 3.95
N PRO A 97 5.87 1.20 5.07
CA PRO A 97 6.95 0.52 5.76
C PRO A 97 7.69 -0.34 4.75
N ALA A 98 9.03 -0.28 4.78
CA ALA A 98 9.81 -1.35 4.20
C ALA A 98 9.29 -2.65 4.81
N LEU A 99 8.87 -3.58 3.97
CA LEU A 99 8.28 -4.81 4.43
C LEU A 99 9.31 -5.53 5.32
N GLU A 100 8.84 -6.13 6.43
CA GLU A 100 9.72 -6.67 7.47
C GLU A 100 10.60 -7.82 6.94
N ASP A 101 10.16 -8.45 5.85
CA ASP A 101 10.91 -9.41 5.06
C ASP A 101 11.41 -8.75 3.76
N PRO A 102 12.70 -8.83 3.40
CA PRO A 102 13.19 -8.38 2.09
C PRO A 102 12.52 -9.09 0.90
N ASP A 103 11.74 -10.14 1.16
CA ASP A 103 11.00 -10.93 0.18
C ASP A 103 9.50 -10.58 0.09
N ASP A 104 9.02 -9.61 0.88
CA ASP A 104 7.67 -9.09 0.76
C ASP A 104 7.64 -7.95 -0.26
N TYR A 105 6.59 -7.89 -1.09
CA TYR A 105 6.43 -6.86 -2.13
C TYR A 105 4.99 -6.39 -2.21
N TYR A 106 4.78 -5.10 -2.47
CA TYR A 106 3.44 -4.60 -2.81
C TYR A 106 3.08 -4.96 -4.26
N ASP A 107 1.82 -5.30 -4.52
CA ASP A 107 1.31 -5.63 -5.86
C ASP A 107 1.71 -4.62 -6.94
N HIS A 108 1.62 -3.32 -6.63
CA HIS A 108 1.94 -2.26 -7.58
C HIS A 108 3.43 -2.19 -7.94
N GLN A 109 4.32 -2.76 -7.10
CA GLN A 109 5.75 -2.88 -7.41
C GLN A 109 6.02 -4.10 -8.30
N LEU A 110 5.14 -5.09 -8.30
CA LEU A 110 5.26 -6.32 -9.07
C LEU A 110 4.63 -6.21 -10.45
N VAL A 111 3.51 -5.50 -10.57
CA VAL A 111 2.83 -5.29 -11.85
C VAL A 111 3.73 -4.50 -12.81
N GLY A 112 3.90 -5.03 -14.02
CA GLY A 112 4.78 -4.48 -15.05
C GLY A 112 6.19 -5.05 -15.05
N LEU A 113 6.60 -5.81 -14.01
CA LEU A 113 7.89 -6.50 -14.02
C LEU A 113 7.93 -7.58 -15.11
N THR A 114 9.09 -7.74 -15.74
CA THR A 114 9.34 -8.80 -16.72
C THR A 114 9.52 -10.12 -16.00
N ALA A 115 8.69 -11.12 -16.31
CA ALA A 115 8.87 -12.48 -15.81
C ALA A 115 9.79 -13.26 -16.76
N ARG A 116 10.81 -13.93 -16.21
CA ARG A 116 11.78 -14.73 -16.97
C ARG A 116 12.19 -16.00 -16.24
N LEU A 117 12.67 -16.98 -16.97
CA LEU A 117 13.33 -18.18 -16.44
C LEU A 117 14.77 -17.88 -15.97
N PRO A 118 15.40 -18.80 -15.20
CA PRO A 118 16.78 -18.63 -14.73
C PRO A 118 17.81 -18.53 -15.86
N ASP A 119 17.51 -19.10 -17.03
CA ASP A 119 18.34 -19.01 -18.24
C ASP A 119 18.17 -17.68 -19.01
N GLY A 120 17.29 -16.80 -18.53
CA GLY A 120 16.97 -15.51 -19.14
C GLY A 120 15.84 -15.56 -20.18
N THR A 121 15.24 -16.73 -20.45
CA THR A 121 14.10 -16.86 -21.37
C THR A 121 12.91 -16.08 -20.83
N GLY A 122 12.37 -15.15 -21.64
CA GLY A 122 11.23 -14.32 -21.26
C GLY A 122 9.93 -15.10 -21.24
N LEU A 123 9.23 -15.08 -20.10
CA LEU A 123 7.88 -15.65 -19.95
C LEU A 123 6.81 -14.63 -20.30
N GLY A 124 7.04 -13.35 -20.00
CA GLY A 124 6.07 -12.28 -20.24
C GLY A 124 6.21 -11.14 -19.25
N ALA A 125 5.10 -10.48 -18.93
CA ALA A 125 5.05 -9.42 -17.92
C ALA A 125 3.99 -9.73 -16.87
N VAL A 126 4.28 -9.39 -15.61
CA VAL A 126 3.32 -9.49 -14.51
C VAL A 126 2.20 -8.48 -14.77
N ALA A 127 0.97 -8.97 -14.85
CA ALA A 127 -0.23 -8.19 -15.15
C ALA A 127 -1.05 -7.87 -13.90
N ALA A 128 -1.02 -8.74 -12.90
CA ALA A 128 -1.73 -8.60 -11.63
C ALA A 128 -1.17 -9.59 -10.60
N VAL A 129 -1.56 -9.40 -9.33
CA VAL A 129 -1.43 -10.39 -8.26
C VAL A 129 -2.85 -10.83 -7.86
N ARG A 130 -3.07 -12.13 -7.61
CA ARG A 130 -4.34 -12.66 -7.11
C ARG A 130 -4.13 -13.28 -5.73
N HIS A 131 -4.99 -12.93 -4.77
CA HIS A 131 -4.97 -13.45 -3.41
C HIS A 131 -6.05 -14.55 -3.23
N GLU A 132 -5.84 -15.70 -3.87
CA GLU A 132 -6.81 -16.83 -3.89
C GLU A 132 -6.38 -17.95 -2.93
N GLY A 133 -6.16 -17.60 -1.66
CA GLY A 133 -5.66 -18.50 -0.61
C GLY A 133 -4.13 -18.65 -0.57
N ALA A 134 -3.48 -18.58 -1.73
CA ALA A 134 -2.07 -18.26 -1.88
C ALA A 134 -1.93 -17.11 -2.88
N ASP A 135 -0.86 -16.33 -2.76
CA ASP A 135 -0.58 -15.25 -3.69
C ASP A 135 -0.10 -15.82 -5.03
N LEU A 136 -0.71 -15.35 -6.12
CA LEU A 136 -0.40 -15.79 -7.48
C LEU A 136 -0.05 -14.59 -8.35
N LEU A 137 1.13 -14.61 -8.98
CA LEU A 137 1.45 -13.69 -10.07
C LEU A 137 0.69 -14.12 -11.33
N VAL A 138 -0.04 -13.18 -11.92
CA VAL A 138 -0.66 -13.35 -13.23
C VAL A 138 0.33 -12.85 -14.28
N VAL A 139 1.03 -13.75 -14.95
CA VAL A 139 1.99 -13.41 -16.01
C VAL A 139 1.29 -13.47 -17.36
N ARG A 140 1.23 -12.35 -18.07
CA ARG A 140 0.75 -12.30 -19.44
C ARG A 140 1.85 -12.76 -20.38
N ARG A 141 1.66 -13.92 -21.00
CA ARG A 141 2.65 -14.54 -21.89
C ARG A 141 2.82 -13.74 -23.18
N VAL A 142 4.05 -13.73 -23.72
CA VAL A 142 4.37 -13.05 -25.00
C VAL A 142 3.55 -13.64 -26.16
N GLU A 143 3.35 -14.96 -26.15
CA GLU A 143 2.60 -15.69 -27.19
C GLU A 143 1.08 -15.66 -26.95
N GLY A 144 0.61 -14.94 -25.91
CA GLY A 144 -0.78 -14.85 -25.51
C GLY A 144 -1.16 -15.81 -24.38
N GLY A 145 -2.24 -15.50 -23.68
CA GLY A 145 -2.69 -16.23 -22.48
C GLY A 145 -2.10 -15.71 -21.17
N GLU A 146 -2.63 -16.23 -20.07
CA GLU A 146 -2.18 -15.92 -18.71
C GLU A 146 -1.59 -17.18 -18.08
N LEU A 147 -0.46 -17.01 -17.40
CA LEU A 147 0.17 -18.02 -16.56
C LEU A 147 0.02 -17.59 -15.11
N LEU A 148 -0.51 -18.48 -14.27
CA LEU A 148 -0.58 -18.29 -12.83
C LEU A 148 0.67 -18.90 -12.19
N VAL A 149 1.48 -18.07 -11.56
CA VAL A 149 2.71 -18.48 -10.88
C VAL A 149 2.53 -18.27 -9.39
N PRO A 150 2.63 -19.29 -8.53
CA PRO A 150 2.58 -19.08 -7.10
C PRO A 150 3.73 -18.19 -6.64
N PHE A 151 3.40 -17.14 -5.90
CA PHE A 151 4.35 -16.14 -5.43
C PHE A 151 4.94 -16.56 -4.09
N VAL A 152 5.88 -17.50 -4.17
CA VAL A 152 6.65 -18.02 -3.02
C VAL A 152 8.11 -18.11 -3.42
N THR A 153 9.03 -17.91 -2.48
CA THR A 153 10.49 -17.92 -2.74
C THR A 153 10.97 -19.20 -3.44
N ALA A 154 10.30 -20.34 -3.23
CA ALA A 154 10.62 -21.60 -3.89
C ALA A 154 10.36 -21.61 -5.41
N ILE A 155 9.47 -20.75 -5.91
CA ILE A 155 9.09 -20.65 -7.33
C ILE A 155 9.51 -19.31 -7.93
N VAL A 156 9.54 -18.24 -7.13
CA VAL A 156 10.00 -16.91 -7.52
C VAL A 156 11.16 -16.51 -6.60
N PRO A 157 12.36 -17.10 -6.78
CA PRO A 157 13.50 -16.89 -5.88
C PRO A 157 14.15 -15.52 -6.04
N THR A 158 13.75 -14.71 -7.02
CA THR A 158 14.31 -13.39 -7.25
C THR A 158 13.27 -12.43 -7.76
N VAL A 159 13.16 -11.30 -7.08
CA VAL A 159 12.39 -10.13 -7.49
C VAL A 159 13.35 -8.94 -7.47
N ASP A 160 13.56 -8.33 -8.63
CA ASP A 160 14.40 -7.14 -8.79
C ASP A 160 13.53 -5.99 -9.31
N VAL A 161 12.96 -5.23 -8.38
CA VAL A 161 12.10 -4.08 -8.70
C VAL A 161 12.90 -2.97 -9.38
N ALA A 162 14.14 -2.74 -8.95
CA ALA A 162 15.02 -1.72 -9.54
C ALA A 162 15.46 -2.10 -10.97
N GLY A 163 15.72 -3.38 -11.20
CA GLY A 163 16.03 -3.98 -12.50
C GLY A 163 14.81 -4.25 -13.38
N GLY A 164 13.60 -4.20 -12.82
CA GLY A 164 12.33 -4.36 -13.54
C GLY A 164 11.98 -5.82 -13.91
N PHE A 165 12.42 -6.83 -13.13
CA PHE A 165 12.16 -8.23 -13.46
C PHE A 165 11.91 -9.13 -12.24
N VAL A 166 11.30 -10.29 -12.49
CA VAL A 166 11.22 -11.44 -11.58
C VAL A 166 11.78 -12.69 -12.27
N VAL A 167 12.47 -13.54 -11.51
CA VAL A 167 12.90 -14.86 -11.97
C VAL A 167 11.91 -15.89 -11.46
N VAL A 168 11.30 -16.63 -12.38
CA VAL A 168 10.43 -17.76 -12.10
C VAL A 168 11.25 -19.02 -12.34
N ASP A 169 11.47 -19.81 -11.29
CA ASP A 169 12.14 -21.12 -11.33
C ASP A 169 11.13 -22.21 -10.95
N PRO A 170 10.24 -22.58 -11.88
CA PRO A 170 9.19 -23.52 -11.59
C PRO A 170 9.70 -24.96 -11.72
N PRO A 171 9.16 -25.93 -10.94
CA PRO A 171 9.45 -27.33 -11.16
C PRO A 171 9.04 -27.78 -12.57
N GLU A 172 9.72 -28.80 -13.11
CA GLU A 172 9.40 -29.37 -14.43
C GLU A 172 7.90 -29.67 -14.56
N GLY A 173 7.29 -29.19 -15.65
CA GLY A 173 5.87 -29.41 -15.97
C GLY A 173 4.89 -28.31 -15.55
N LEU A 174 5.29 -27.30 -14.75
CA LEU A 174 4.37 -26.20 -14.36
C LEU A 174 4.04 -25.26 -15.53
N LEU A 175 4.96 -25.10 -16.47
CA LEU A 175 4.83 -24.17 -17.60
C LEU A 175 4.09 -24.76 -18.81
N ASP A 176 3.86 -26.07 -18.82
CA ASP A 176 3.23 -26.79 -19.94
C ASP A 176 1.69 -26.76 -19.90
N LEU A 177 1.10 -26.00 -18.96
CA LEU A 177 -0.34 -25.80 -18.78
C LEU A 177 -0.87 -24.55 -19.50
#